data_AF-A0A7V4LC59-F1
#
_entry.id   AF-A0A7V4LC59-F1
#
_cell.length_a   1.000
_cell.length_b   1.000
_cell.length_c   1.000
_cell.angle_alpha   90.00
_cell.angle_beta   90.00
_cell.angle_gamma   90.00
#
_symmetry.space_group_name_H-M   'P 1'
#
loop_
_entity.id
_entity.type
_entity.pdbx_description
1 polymer ?
#
loop_
_entity_poly.entity_id
_entity_poly.type
_entity_poly.pdbx_seq_one_letter_code
_entity_poly.pdbx_strand_id
1 'polypeptide(L)'
;MVVAESKPVTEILEMIKDCKTVVVAGCKGCVTVCNSGGEKEVGILASELRIARKAAGNDLEVREYTCERQCDPEYIEPLDDLVKDADAVVSIACSVGPQYVAARYAYVPVFPGLNTVFIGGSVEHGVFKEYCQACGNCIIGETGGLCPVARCAKQLMNGPCG
;
A
#
# COMPACT_ATOMS: atom_id res chain seq x y z
N MET A 1 4.51 10.24 -6.40
CA MET A 1 4.11 8.83 -6.21
C MET A 1 4.33 8.48 -4.75
N VAL A 2 3.42 7.74 -4.12
CA VAL A 2 3.64 7.19 -2.76
C VAL A 2 4.42 5.89 -2.88
N VAL A 3 5.59 5.82 -2.24
CA VAL A 3 6.44 4.64 -2.21
C VAL A 3 6.05 3.80 -1.00
N ALA A 4 5.88 2.49 -1.21
CA ALA A 4 5.55 1.54 -0.18
C ALA A 4 6.31 0.24 -0.39
N GLU A 5 6.53 -0.49 0.69
CA GLU A 5 7.23 -1.77 0.70
C GLU A 5 6.34 -2.85 1.33
N SER A 6 6.45 -4.08 0.83
CA SER A 6 5.72 -5.22 1.40
C SER A 6 6.10 -5.46 2.85
N LYS A 7 5.09 -5.63 3.71
CA LYS A 7 5.33 -6.17 5.04
C LYS A 7 5.84 -7.60 4.95
N PRO A 8 6.63 -8.08 5.92
CA PRO A 8 6.97 -9.49 6.01
C PRO A 8 5.70 -10.35 6.03
N VAL A 9 5.67 -11.41 5.23
CA VAL A 9 4.51 -12.32 5.15
C VAL A 9 4.16 -12.90 6.53
N THR A 10 5.15 -13.12 7.39
CA THR A 10 4.96 -13.58 8.77
C THR A 10 4.16 -12.59 9.62
N GLU A 11 4.36 -11.28 9.43
CA GLU A 11 3.57 -10.24 10.12
C GLU A 11 2.11 -10.26 9.64
N ILE A 12 1.91 -10.44 8.33
CA ILE A 12 0.56 -10.56 7.74
C ILE A 12 -0.14 -11.81 8.27
N LEU A 13 0.54 -12.96 8.29
CA LEU A 13 0.01 -14.22 8.82
C LEU A 13 -0.41 -14.12 10.29
N GLU A 14 0.35 -13.38 11.11
CA GLU A 14 -0.01 -13.14 12.50
C GLU A 14 -1.26 -12.26 12.62
N MET A 15 -1.39 -11.21 11.79
CA MET A 15 -2.58 -10.35 11.77
C MET A 15 -3.87 -11.12 11.41
N ILE A 16 -3.77 -12.10 10.51
CA ILE A 16 -4.93 -12.88 10.02
C ILE A 16 -5.03 -14.28 10.63
N LYS A 17 -4.33 -14.56 11.73
CA LYS A 17 -4.20 -15.94 12.26
C LYS A 17 -5.54 -16.61 12.59
N ASP A 18 -6.53 -15.84 13.03
CA ASP A 18 -7.85 -16.32 13.42
C ASP A 18 -8.86 -16.32 12.25
N CYS A 19 -8.46 -15.84 11.08
CA CYS A 19 -9.29 -15.80 9.87
C CYS A 19 -9.27 -17.15 9.13
N LYS A 20 -10.39 -17.48 8.48
CA LYS A 20 -10.59 -18.62 7.56
C LYS A 20 -10.74 -18.17 6.11
N THR A 21 -11.30 -16.97 5.89
CA THR A 21 -11.44 -16.38 4.57
C THR A 21 -10.93 -14.94 4.58
N VAL A 22 -10.00 -14.61 3.70
CA VAL A 22 -9.48 -13.23 3.56
C VAL A 22 -9.55 -12.74 2.12
N VAL A 23 -9.76 -11.45 1.95
CA VAL A 23 -9.62 -10.78 0.65
C VAL A 23 -8.27 -10.09 0.59
N VAL A 24 -7.43 -10.42 -0.38
CA VAL A 24 -6.22 -9.64 -0.69
C VAL A 24 -6.61 -8.59 -1.73
N ALA A 25 -6.64 -7.33 -1.30
CA ALA A 25 -7.02 -6.19 -2.11
C ALA A 25 -5.79 -5.40 -2.55
N GLY A 26 -5.51 -5.37 -3.86
CA GLY A 26 -4.44 -4.59 -4.49
C GLY A 26 -4.88 -3.22 -5.03
N CYS A 27 -3.91 -2.44 -5.47
CA CYS A 27 -4.06 -1.08 -5.98
C CYS A 27 -3.08 -0.82 -7.12
N LYS A 28 -3.58 -0.63 -8.35
CA LYS A 28 -2.77 -0.40 -9.56
C LYS A 28 -2.08 0.96 -9.63
N GLY A 29 -2.31 1.82 -8.64
CA GLY A 29 -1.77 3.17 -8.56
C GLY A 29 -0.27 3.22 -8.20
N CYS A 30 0.07 4.06 -7.23
CA CYS A 30 1.47 4.36 -6.91
C CYS A 30 2.30 3.12 -6.53
N VAL A 31 1.71 2.18 -5.80
CA VAL A 31 2.45 1.03 -5.22
C VAL A 31 2.74 -0.09 -6.23
N THR A 32 2.05 -0.12 -7.37
CA THR A 32 2.38 -1.03 -8.47
C THR A 32 3.70 -0.66 -9.13
N VAL A 33 4.02 0.64 -9.20
CA VAL A 33 5.34 1.10 -9.68
C VAL A 33 6.46 0.62 -8.75
N CYS A 34 6.13 0.41 -7.47
CA CYS A 34 7.03 -0.17 -6.47
C CYS A 34 7.05 -1.71 -6.49
N ASN A 35 6.38 -2.36 -7.45
CA ASN A 35 6.20 -3.81 -7.50
C ASN A 35 5.71 -4.39 -6.17
N SER A 36 4.79 -3.68 -5.50
CA SER A 36 4.33 -4.03 -4.14
C SER A 36 2.81 -4.17 -4.01
N GLY A 37 2.00 -3.69 -4.96
CA GLY A 37 0.53 -3.70 -4.80
C GLY A 37 -0.29 -3.97 -6.05
N GLY A 38 0.34 -4.29 -7.18
CA GLY A 38 -0.37 -4.63 -8.40
C GLY A 38 -0.95 -6.04 -8.39
N GLU A 39 -1.60 -6.42 -9.49
CA GLU A 39 -2.24 -7.73 -9.65
C GLU A 39 -1.27 -8.90 -9.47
N LYS A 40 -0.03 -8.74 -9.96
CA LYS A 40 1.03 -9.73 -9.74
C LYS A 40 1.32 -9.93 -8.25
N GLU A 41 1.43 -8.85 -7.49
CA GLU A 41 1.73 -8.91 -6.05
C GLU A 41 0.55 -9.46 -5.25
N VAL A 42 -0.69 -9.17 -5.65
CA VAL A 42 -1.89 -9.80 -5.09
C VAL A 42 -1.80 -11.32 -5.23
N GLY A 43 -1.52 -11.82 -6.45
CA GLY A 43 -1.45 -13.26 -6.71
C GLY A 43 -0.29 -13.96 -5.96
N ILE A 44 0.86 -13.28 -5.83
CA ILE A 44 2.00 -13.79 -5.06
C ILE A 44 1.62 -13.90 -3.58
N LEU A 45 1.15 -12.82 -2.96
CA LEU A 45 0.80 -12.83 -1.54
C LEU A 45 -0.33 -13.83 -1.26
N ALA A 46 -1.35 -13.89 -2.11
CA ALA A 46 -2.43 -14.85 -1.95
C ALA A 46 -1.93 -16.30 -1.97
N SER A 47 -0.99 -16.62 -2.86
CA SER A 47 -0.36 -17.93 -2.93
C SER A 47 0.49 -18.24 -1.70
N GLU A 48 1.30 -17.29 -1.23
CA GLU A 48 2.12 -17.42 -0.03
C GLU A 48 1.27 -17.68 1.22
N LEU A 49 0.19 -16.91 1.39
CA LEU A 49 -0.74 -17.09 2.51
C LEU A 49 -1.41 -18.46 2.48
N ARG A 50 -1.92 -18.91 1.32
CA ARG A 50 -2.52 -20.25 1.16
C ARG A 50 -1.52 -21.36 1.50
N ILE A 51 -0.30 -21.28 0.96
CA ILE A 51 0.74 -22.30 1.17
C ILE A 51 1.15 -22.38 2.64
N ALA A 52 1.43 -21.24 3.27
CA ALA A 52 1.85 -21.17 4.68
C ALA A 52 0.77 -21.73 5.62
N ARG A 53 -0.49 -21.39 5.37
CA ARG A 53 -1.64 -21.84 6.16
C ARG A 53 -1.92 -23.32 6.00
N LYS A 54 -1.81 -23.84 4.77
CA LYS A 54 -1.90 -25.28 4.50
C LYS A 54 -0.78 -26.06 5.19
N ALA A 55 0.45 -25.55 5.15
CA ALA A 55 1.58 -26.18 5.84
C ALA A 55 1.39 -26.23 7.37
N ALA A 56 0.67 -25.25 7.94
CA ALA A 56 0.30 -25.20 9.36
C ALA A 56 -0.95 -26.03 9.72
N GLY A 57 -1.57 -26.73 8.75
CA GLY A 57 -2.78 -27.53 8.98
C GLY A 57 -4.05 -26.69 9.24
N ASN A 58 -4.04 -25.42 8.86
CA ASN A 58 -5.14 -24.49 9.08
C ASN A 58 -5.44 -23.73 7.78
N ASP A 59 -6.02 -24.44 6.81
CA ASP A 59 -6.33 -23.93 5.47
C ASP A 59 -7.04 -22.56 5.51
N LEU A 60 -6.66 -21.71 4.56
CA LEU A 60 -7.14 -20.34 4.41
C LEU A 60 -7.69 -20.17 2.98
N GLU A 61 -8.94 -19.77 2.87
CA GLU A 61 -9.50 -19.27 1.62
C GLU A 61 -8.98 -17.84 1.40
N VAL A 62 -8.42 -17.60 0.22
CA VAL A 62 -7.97 -16.26 -0.17
C VAL A 62 -8.70 -15.86 -1.44
N ARG A 63 -9.38 -14.71 -1.39
CA ARG A 63 -10.00 -14.06 -2.55
C ARG A 63 -9.11 -12.93 -3.01
N GLU A 64 -9.02 -12.73 -4.31
CA GLU A 64 -8.09 -11.78 -4.91
C GLU A 64 -8.86 -10.68 -5.63
N TYR A 65 -8.47 -9.44 -5.41
CA TYR A 65 -9.03 -8.31 -6.13
C TYR A 65 -8.00 -7.21 -6.29
N THR A 66 -7.92 -6.61 -7.47
CA THR A 66 -7.02 -5.48 -7.73
C THR A 66 -7.79 -4.36 -8.42
N CYS A 67 -7.98 -3.25 -7.72
CA CYS A 67 -8.62 -2.06 -8.26
C CYS A 67 -7.62 -1.08 -8.87
N GLU A 68 -8.12 -0.10 -9.63
CA GLU A 68 -7.29 1.00 -10.14
C GLU A 68 -6.71 1.83 -8.99
N ARG A 69 -7.55 2.24 -8.03
CA ARG A 69 -7.15 2.99 -6.83
C ARG A 69 -8.04 2.68 -5.64
N GLN A 70 -7.45 2.25 -4.52
CA GLN A 70 -8.23 2.04 -3.28
C GLN A 70 -8.68 3.34 -2.61
N CYS A 71 -8.01 4.45 -2.89
CA CYS A 71 -8.33 5.77 -2.32
C CYS A 71 -9.42 6.53 -3.09
N ASP A 72 -10.10 5.85 -4.02
CA ASP A 72 -11.21 6.38 -4.82
C ASP A 72 -12.42 5.46 -4.60
N PRO A 73 -13.55 5.97 -4.04
CA PRO A 73 -14.67 5.12 -3.61
C PRO A 73 -15.25 4.21 -4.71
N GLU A 74 -15.36 4.72 -5.94
CA GLU A 74 -15.91 4.00 -7.10
C GLU A 74 -15.15 2.71 -7.43
N TYR A 75 -13.84 2.66 -7.17
CA TYR A 75 -13.01 1.51 -7.48
C TYR A 75 -12.96 0.47 -6.36
N ILE A 76 -13.51 0.78 -5.18
CA ILE A 76 -13.64 -0.19 -4.08
C ILE A 76 -15.05 -0.76 -3.97
N GLU A 77 -16.03 -0.27 -4.72
CA GLU A 77 -17.38 -0.84 -4.77
C GLU A 77 -17.41 -2.30 -5.23
N PRO A 78 -16.62 -2.74 -6.23
CA PRO A 78 -16.63 -4.15 -6.65
C PRO A 78 -16.08 -5.13 -5.61
N LEU A 79 -15.50 -4.65 -4.49
CA LEU A 79 -15.14 -5.50 -3.35
C LEU A 79 -16.35 -5.97 -2.54
N ASP A 80 -17.53 -5.35 -2.70
CA ASP A 80 -18.72 -5.62 -1.87
C ASP A 80 -19.04 -7.12 -1.78
N ASP A 81 -19.09 -7.79 -2.94
CA ASP A 81 -19.41 -9.22 -3.03
C ASP A 81 -18.31 -10.12 -2.44
N LEU A 82 -17.05 -9.67 -2.50
CA LEU A 82 -15.91 -10.44 -1.98
C LEU A 82 -15.78 -10.31 -0.46
N VAL A 83 -16.11 -9.14 0.08
CA VAL A 83 -15.93 -8.79 1.50
C VAL A 83 -17.10 -9.26 2.36
N LYS A 84 -18.32 -9.33 1.81
CA LYS A 84 -19.54 -9.70 2.54
C LYS A 84 -19.40 -10.95 3.41
N ASP A 85 -18.71 -11.97 2.92
CA ASP A 85 -18.52 -13.26 3.59
C ASP A 85 -17.03 -13.54 3.90
N ALA A 86 -16.21 -12.49 4.08
CA ALA A 86 -14.80 -12.62 4.45
C ALA A 86 -14.57 -12.21 5.91
N ASP A 87 -13.62 -12.87 6.57
CA ASP A 87 -13.25 -12.56 7.95
C ASP A 87 -12.35 -11.33 8.04
N ALA A 88 -11.58 -11.03 6.99
CA ALA A 88 -10.71 -9.86 6.92
C ALA A 88 -10.38 -9.43 5.48
N VAL A 89 -9.92 -8.19 5.34
CA VAL A 89 -9.28 -7.69 4.12
C VAL A 89 -7.81 -7.37 4.40
N VAL A 90 -6.91 -7.90 3.59
CA VAL A 90 -5.50 -7.50 3.55
C VAL A 90 -5.31 -6.54 2.38
N SER A 91 -5.14 -5.25 2.68
CA SER A 91 -4.93 -4.22 1.67
C SER A 91 -3.44 -4.07 1.37
N ILE A 92 -3.02 -4.38 0.14
CA ILE A 92 -1.68 -4.07 -0.37
C ILE A 92 -1.66 -2.75 -1.15
N ALA A 93 -2.19 -1.70 -0.54
CA ALA A 93 -2.09 -0.30 -1.01
C ALA A 93 -1.19 0.53 -0.08
N CYS A 94 -0.91 1.79 -0.46
CA CYS A 94 -0.36 2.73 0.50
C CYS A 94 -1.39 3.02 1.60
N SER A 95 -0.96 3.64 2.72
CA SER A 95 -1.75 3.77 3.95
C SER A 95 -3.07 4.52 3.81
N VAL A 96 -3.33 5.20 2.68
CA VAL A 96 -4.65 5.79 2.37
C VAL A 96 -5.65 4.71 1.95
N GLY A 97 -5.23 3.72 1.17
CA GLY A 97 -6.09 2.62 0.68
C GLY A 97 -6.81 1.84 1.79
N PRO A 98 -6.11 1.25 2.78
CA PRO A 98 -6.77 0.51 3.85
C PRO A 98 -7.72 1.37 4.67
N GLN A 99 -7.51 2.69 4.77
CA GLN A 99 -8.45 3.59 5.46
C GLN A 99 -9.77 3.72 4.69
N TYR A 100 -9.73 3.83 3.36
CA TYR A 100 -10.94 3.87 2.53
C TYR A 100 -11.69 2.54 2.56
N VAL A 101 -10.95 1.43 2.47
CA VAL A 101 -11.53 0.08 2.59
C VAL A 101 -12.18 -0.10 3.97
N ALA A 102 -11.50 0.28 5.06
CA ALA A 102 -12.04 0.18 6.42
C ALA A 102 -13.27 1.08 6.63
N ALA A 103 -13.27 2.29 6.05
CA ALA A 103 -14.41 3.20 6.14
C ALA A 103 -15.65 2.65 5.43
N ARG A 104 -15.49 1.96 4.29
CA ARG A 104 -16.59 1.32 3.56
C ARG A 104 -17.09 0.06 4.27
N TYR A 105 -16.17 -0.79 4.74
CA TYR A 105 -16.46 -2.10 5.32
C TYR A 105 -16.22 -2.11 6.84
N ALA A 106 -16.89 -1.21 7.56
CA ALA A 106 -16.69 -1.04 9.01
C ALA A 106 -16.99 -2.29 9.87
N TYR A 107 -17.61 -3.32 9.28
CA TYR A 107 -17.93 -4.61 9.92
C TYR A 107 -16.86 -5.69 9.71
N VAL A 108 -15.83 -5.45 8.88
CA VAL A 108 -14.73 -6.39 8.61
C VAL A 108 -13.40 -5.74 8.98
N PRO A 109 -12.50 -6.43 9.72
CA PRO A 109 -11.17 -5.90 9.99
C PRO A 109 -10.35 -5.77 8.69
N VAL A 110 -9.66 -4.63 8.56
CA VAL A 110 -8.78 -4.34 7.43
C VAL A 110 -7.34 -4.23 7.93
N PHE A 111 -6.47 -5.09 7.40
CA PHE A 111 -5.06 -5.14 7.75
C PHE A 111 -4.20 -4.56 6.61
N PRO A 112 -3.21 -3.73 6.93
CA PRO A 112 -2.25 -3.26 5.93
C PRO A 112 -1.30 -4.40 5.56
N GLY A 113 -1.11 -4.64 4.26
CA GLY A 113 -0.06 -5.53 3.74
C GLY A 113 1.22 -4.80 3.35
N LEU A 114 1.21 -3.45 3.28
CA LEU A 114 2.36 -2.62 2.96
C LEU A 114 2.71 -1.63 4.08
N ASN A 115 3.97 -1.23 4.12
CA ASN A 115 4.47 -0.07 4.84
C ASN A 115 4.63 1.10 3.87
N THR A 116 3.91 2.21 4.08
CA THR A 116 4.18 3.45 3.33
C THR A 116 5.48 4.05 3.83
N VAL A 117 6.41 4.37 2.91
CA VAL A 117 7.75 4.85 3.28
C VAL A 117 7.85 6.37 3.08
N PHE A 118 7.59 6.87 1.87
CA PHE A 118 7.69 8.31 1.56
C PHE A 118 6.97 8.69 0.26
N ILE A 119 6.91 9.99 -0.05
CA ILE A 119 6.44 10.49 -1.35
C ILE A 119 7.67 10.80 -2.22
N GLY A 120 7.76 10.11 -3.34
CA GLY A 120 8.98 10.09 -4.14
C GLY A 120 8.77 9.74 -5.60
N GLY A 121 9.88 9.34 -6.21
CA GLY A 121 9.97 8.91 -7.59
C GLY A 121 11.11 7.91 -7.80
N SER A 122 11.04 7.17 -8.92
CA SER A 122 12.10 6.26 -9.35
C SER A 122 13.30 7.06 -9.86
N VAL A 123 14.49 6.66 -9.42
CA VAL A 123 15.76 7.12 -10.02
C VAL A 123 16.35 6.07 -10.95
N GLU A 124 16.16 4.81 -10.60
CA GLU A 124 16.50 3.62 -11.39
C GLU A 124 15.42 2.56 -11.12
N HIS A 125 15.37 1.50 -11.93
CA HIS A 125 14.41 0.43 -11.73
C HIS A 125 14.58 -0.19 -10.33
N GLY A 126 13.51 -0.16 -9.52
CA GLY A 126 13.53 -0.64 -8.14
C GLY A 126 14.23 0.28 -7.13
N VAL A 127 14.79 1.42 -7.56
CA VAL A 127 15.43 2.40 -6.67
C VAL A 127 14.58 3.67 -6.61
N PHE A 128 14.16 4.02 -5.40
CA PHE A 128 13.29 5.17 -5.14
C PHE A 128 13.98 6.17 -4.22
N LYS A 129 13.71 7.46 -4.40
CA LYS A 129 14.14 8.52 -3.48
C LYS A 129 12.97 9.40 -3.08
N GLU A 130 13.06 10.00 -1.90
CA GLU A 130 12.10 11.00 -1.44
C GLU A 130 12.25 12.30 -2.24
N TYR A 131 11.13 12.87 -2.65
CA TYR A 131 11.07 14.16 -3.36
C TYR A 131 10.12 15.16 -2.69
N CYS A 132 9.25 14.70 -1.78
CA CYS A 132 8.22 15.53 -1.16
C CYS A 132 7.89 15.01 0.25
N GLN A 133 7.71 15.93 1.20
CA GLN A 133 7.23 15.64 2.57
C GLN A 133 5.77 16.04 2.80
N ALA A 134 5.03 16.36 1.74
CA ALA A 134 3.64 16.81 1.78
C ALA A 134 3.35 17.94 2.78
N CYS A 135 4.20 18.98 2.82
CA CYS A 135 4.05 20.11 3.74
C CYS A 135 2.84 21.03 3.44
N GLY A 136 2.17 20.85 2.29
CA GLY A 136 1.02 21.67 1.88
C GLY A 136 1.35 23.06 1.33
N ASN A 137 2.63 23.46 1.28
CA ASN A 137 3.05 24.78 0.79
C ASN A 137 4.19 24.65 -0.24
N CYS A 138 3.85 24.39 -1.50
CA CYS A 138 4.83 24.12 -2.55
C CYS A 138 5.44 25.44 -3.11
N ILE A 139 6.72 25.67 -2.83
CA ILE A 139 7.49 26.81 -3.37
C ILE A 139 8.50 26.42 -4.46
N ILE A 140 8.30 25.25 -5.09
CA ILE A 140 9.31 24.67 -6.00
C ILE A 140 9.61 25.55 -7.23
N GLY A 141 8.67 26.43 -7.60
CA GLY A 141 8.85 27.42 -8.65
C GLY A 141 9.86 28.51 -8.29
N GLU A 142 10.02 28.81 -7.00
CA GLU A 142 10.99 29.80 -6.50
C GLU A 142 12.39 29.18 -6.35
N THR A 143 12.46 27.87 -6.11
CA THR A 143 13.70 27.13 -5.89
C THR A 143 14.24 26.41 -7.13
N GLY A 144 13.75 26.78 -8.32
CA GLY A 144 14.25 26.25 -9.59
C GLY A 144 14.04 24.75 -9.78
N GLY A 145 12.96 24.17 -9.23
CA GLY A 145 12.66 22.74 -9.38
C GLY A 145 13.23 21.83 -8.27
N LEU A 146 13.94 22.39 -7.27
CA LEU A 146 14.48 21.62 -6.14
C LEU A 146 13.60 21.81 -4.90
N CYS A 147 13.02 20.75 -4.34
CA CYS A 147 12.31 20.87 -3.06
C CYS A 147 13.30 21.21 -1.92
N PRO A 148 13.18 22.38 -1.25
CA PRO A 148 14.11 22.76 -0.19
C PRO A 148 13.89 21.98 1.11
N VAL A 149 12.74 21.32 1.26
CA VAL A 149 12.42 20.53 2.46
C VAL A 149 12.91 19.08 2.32
N ALA A 150 12.56 18.43 1.21
CA ALA A 150 12.86 17.01 1.00
C ALA A 150 14.25 16.78 0.36
N ARG A 151 14.77 17.74 -0.43
CA ARG A 151 15.95 17.52 -1.28
C ARG A 151 17.14 18.42 -0.98
N CYS A 152 17.00 19.44 -0.14
CA CYS A 152 18.13 20.21 0.36
C CYS A 152 18.74 19.48 1.57
N ALA A 153 20.04 19.20 1.54
CA ALA A 153 20.73 18.55 2.65
C ALA A 153 20.66 19.35 3.96
N LYS A 154 20.45 20.68 3.88
CA LYS A 154 20.29 21.56 5.04
C LYS A 154 18.83 21.84 5.40
N GLN A 155 17.88 21.39 4.57
CA GLN A 155 16.44 21.67 4.72
C GLN A 155 16.11 23.17 4.88
N LEU A 156 16.94 24.04 4.31
CA LEU A 156 16.79 25.50 4.40
C LEU A 156 15.89 26.00 3.28
N MET A 157 14.87 26.78 3.66
CA MET A 157 13.99 27.47 2.71
C MET A 157 14.71 28.62 2.01
N ASN A 158 15.55 29.35 2.75
CA ASN A 158 16.35 30.47 2.28
C ASN A 158 17.73 30.39 2.94
N GLY A 159 18.81 30.48 2.17
CA GLY A 159 20.17 30.45 2.72
C GLY A 159 21.22 30.06 1.68
N PRO A 160 22.52 30.19 2.00
CA PRO A 160 23.58 29.82 1.09
C PRO A 160 23.57 28.32 0.82
N CYS A 161 23.66 27.95 -0.47
CA CYS A 161 23.97 26.59 -0.88
C CYS A 161 25.28 26.15 -0.21
N GLY A 162 25.30 24.89 0.26
CA GLY A 162 26.49 24.27 0.83
C GLY A 162 27.30 23.54 -0.23
#